data_AF-A0A7V9JYE8-F1
#
_entry.id   AF-A0A7V9JYE8-F1
#
_cell.length_a   1.000
_cell.length_b   1.000
_cell.length_c   1.000
_cell.angle_alpha   90.00
_cell.angle_beta   90.00
_cell.angle_gamma   90.00
#
_symmetry.space_group_name_H-M   'P 1'
#
loop_
_entity.id
_entity.type
_entity.pdbx_description
1 polymer ?
#
loop_
_entity_poly.entity_id
_entity_poly.type
_entity_poly.pdbx_seq_one_letter_code
_entity_poly.pdbx_strand_id
1 'polypeptide(L)'
;MLERGAAKLGWRSMEFPRVFRYDTGERGVKQTMARTLVPRARGGGGRCHRRLPGAAPTHRRPPRGGRPVRRLRPEGTRERLDIRAGTTFVCGGAIHTPALLQRSGIRGKVGRNLKLHPTIKIAARFPHPVDHGDIPMHRISEFAPNLTIGGSASRPGHIALAVADAGADVPAAMAGWEHVAVYYAAIRSDAGGRVVAVPGVASPLVTYRLTDGDMSRLARGLVHLGELLLAAGATELWPSIDEAGSARTLADLAPWWGGVDRTRANLMTVHLTSSVPWASRPAPPPTASAPPGAGPASRSTTPRCSPTPPGSTPRPA
;
A
#
# COMPACT_ATOMS: atom_id res chain seq x y z
N MET A 1 -12.93 -12.77 -14.44
CA MET A 1 -13.44 -11.52 -15.09
C MET A 1 -12.34 -10.81 -15.88
N LEU A 2 -11.28 -10.31 -15.24
CA LEU A 2 -10.21 -9.58 -15.93
C LEU A 2 -9.55 -10.35 -17.09
N GLU A 3 -9.25 -11.64 -16.89
CA GLU A 3 -8.71 -12.51 -17.94
C GLU A 3 -9.62 -12.57 -19.19
N ARG A 4 -10.92 -12.75 -18.98
CA ARG A 4 -11.92 -12.78 -20.06
C ARG A 4 -11.96 -11.46 -20.84
N GLY A 5 -11.95 -10.33 -20.14
CA GLY A 5 -11.90 -9.01 -20.78
C GLY A 5 -10.60 -8.83 -21.57
N ALA A 6 -9.47 -9.24 -21.00
CA ALA A 6 -8.17 -9.13 -21.62
C ALA A 6 -8.07 -9.98 -22.89
N ALA A 7 -8.57 -11.22 -22.85
CA ALA A 7 -8.60 -12.11 -24.01
C ALA A 7 -9.38 -11.50 -25.17
N LYS A 8 -10.56 -10.89 -24.90
CA LYS A 8 -11.36 -10.21 -25.93
C LYS A 8 -10.67 -8.99 -26.54
N LEU A 9 -9.87 -8.29 -25.74
CA LEU A 9 -9.12 -7.10 -26.18
C LEU A 9 -7.72 -7.43 -26.72
N GLY A 10 -7.31 -8.70 -26.70
CA GLY A 10 -5.96 -9.12 -27.09
C GLY A 10 -4.86 -8.63 -26.13
N TRP A 11 -5.19 -8.32 -24.87
CA TRP A 11 -4.25 -7.81 -23.87
C TRP A 11 -3.54 -8.91 -23.10
N ARG A 12 -2.24 -8.74 -22.83
CA ARG A 12 -1.50 -9.66 -21.97
C ARG A 12 -1.96 -9.59 -20.52
N SER A 13 -2.35 -10.75 -19.99
CA SER A 13 -2.69 -10.93 -18.58
C SER A 13 -1.90 -12.08 -17.95
N MET A 14 -1.73 -12.03 -16.64
CA MET A 14 -1.04 -13.07 -15.88
C MET A 14 -1.68 -13.26 -14.52
N GLU A 15 -1.63 -14.48 -14.01
CA GLU A 15 -1.97 -14.81 -12.62
C GLU A 15 -0.71 -14.79 -11.74
N PHE A 16 -0.81 -14.25 -10.53
CA PHE A 16 0.31 -14.23 -9.59
C PHE A 16 0.20 -15.29 -8.51
N PRO A 17 1.30 -15.99 -8.19
CA PRO A 17 1.31 -16.94 -7.09
C PRO A 17 1.05 -16.25 -5.74
N ARG A 18 0.20 -16.87 -4.94
CA ARG A 18 -0.03 -16.46 -3.55
C ARG A 18 0.69 -17.40 -2.59
N VAL A 19 1.06 -16.84 -1.44
CA VAL A 19 1.62 -17.61 -0.33
C VAL A 19 0.45 -18.27 0.39
N PHE A 20 -0.14 -19.28 -0.25
CA PHE A 20 -1.27 -20.05 0.24
C PHE A 20 -0.82 -21.49 0.43
N ARG A 21 -1.41 -22.13 1.44
CA ARG A 21 -1.33 -23.57 1.60
C ARG A 21 -2.67 -24.13 1.18
N TYR A 22 -2.63 -25.17 0.36
CA TYR A 22 -3.81 -25.88 -0.12
C TYR A 22 -3.76 -27.27 0.51
N ASP A 23 -4.69 -27.56 1.40
CA ASP A 23 -4.94 -28.92 1.85
C ASP A 23 -6.00 -29.52 0.88
N THR A 24 -5.95 -30.83 0.63
CA THR A 24 -6.73 -31.50 -0.45
C THR A 24 -8.22 -31.20 -0.35
N GLY A 25 -8.80 -30.62 -1.42
CA GLY A 25 -10.24 -30.36 -1.53
C GLY A 25 -10.74 -29.08 -0.86
N GLU A 26 -9.88 -28.33 -0.15
CA GLU A 26 -10.28 -27.10 0.55
C GLU A 26 -9.84 -25.83 -0.18
N ARG A 27 -10.53 -24.71 0.13
CA ARG A 27 -10.08 -23.37 -0.28
C ARG A 27 -8.72 -23.08 0.36
N GLY A 28 -7.76 -22.65 -0.46
CA GLY A 28 -6.41 -22.35 0.02
C GLY A 28 -6.41 -21.33 1.16
N VAL A 29 -5.58 -21.58 2.17
CA VAL A 29 -5.44 -20.72 3.34
C VAL A 29 -4.20 -19.83 3.20
N LYS A 30 -4.42 -18.51 3.22
CA LYS A 30 -3.34 -17.52 3.15
C LYS A 30 -2.36 -17.68 4.32
N GLN A 31 -1.10 -17.92 4.00
CA GLN A 31 0.01 -18.10 4.95
C GLN A 31 0.63 -16.74 5.32
N THR A 32 -0.10 -15.94 6.10
CA THR A 32 0.39 -14.64 6.58
C THR A 32 1.51 -14.80 7.61
N MET A 33 2.34 -13.77 7.80
CA MET A 33 3.36 -13.77 8.87
C MET A 33 2.77 -13.99 10.27
N ALA A 34 1.52 -13.58 10.50
CA ALA A 34 0.82 -13.84 11.77
C ALA A 34 0.51 -15.33 11.98
N ARG A 35 0.36 -16.11 10.90
CA ARG A 35 0.18 -17.56 10.94
C ARG A 35 1.49 -18.33 10.91
N THR A 36 2.54 -17.79 10.27
CA THR A 36 3.81 -18.49 10.06
C THR A 36 4.91 -18.01 11.01
N LEU A 37 5.42 -16.79 10.83
CA LEU A 37 6.61 -16.31 11.54
C LEU A 37 6.37 -15.90 12.98
N VAL A 38 5.22 -15.27 13.29
CA VAL A 38 4.93 -14.79 14.66
C VAL A 38 4.80 -15.95 15.65
N PRO A 39 4.08 -17.05 15.36
CA PRO A 39 4.03 -18.21 16.25
C PRO A 39 5.41 -18.86 16.43
N ARG A 40 6.20 -19.00 15.35
CA ARG A 40 7.58 -19.52 15.42
C ARG A 40 8.46 -18.67 16.33
N ALA A 41 8.41 -17.35 16.19
CA ALA A 41 9.16 -16.43 17.05
C ALA A 41 8.75 -16.53 18.53
N ARG A 42 7.44 -16.72 18.81
CA ARG A 42 6.95 -16.92 20.18
C ARG A 42 7.37 -18.26 20.76
N GLY A 43 7.31 -19.34 19.97
CA GLY A 43 7.78 -20.67 20.36
C GLY A 43 9.26 -20.69 20.71
N GLY A 44 10.07 -19.85 20.06
CA GLY A 44 11.49 -19.64 20.40
C GLY A 44 11.76 -18.67 21.56
N GLY A 45 10.76 -18.33 22.39
CA GLY A 45 10.91 -17.43 23.54
C GLY A 45 10.73 -15.93 23.25
N GLY A 46 10.35 -15.56 22.02
CA GLY A 46 10.10 -14.18 21.64
C GLY A 46 8.87 -13.58 22.32
N ARG A 47 9.02 -12.42 22.97
CA ARG A 47 7.92 -11.71 23.63
C ARG A 47 7.27 -10.67 22.71
N CYS A 48 5.94 -10.71 22.63
CA CYS A 48 5.15 -9.74 21.87
C CYS A 48 4.42 -8.78 22.82
N HIS A 49 4.69 -7.48 22.71
CA HIS A 49 4.01 -6.46 23.49
C HIS A 49 3.09 -5.62 22.60
N ARG A 50 1.81 -5.48 22.99
CA ARG A 50 0.87 -4.56 22.32
C ARG A 50 1.23 -3.12 22.70
N ARG A 51 1.41 -2.27 21.69
CA ARG A 51 1.69 -0.84 21.87
C ARG A 51 0.42 -0.02 21.72
N LEU A 52 0.29 1.07 22.48
CA LEU A 52 -0.72 2.12 22.25
C LEU A 52 -0.45 2.93 20.98
N PRO A 53 -1.49 3.39 20.28
CA PRO A 53 -1.39 4.54 19.38
C PRO A 53 -0.77 5.76 20.10
N GLY A 54 0.07 6.56 19.42
CA GLY A 54 0.61 7.81 19.95
C GLY A 54 1.81 7.71 20.92
N ALA A 55 2.11 6.55 21.49
CA ALA A 55 3.17 6.40 22.49
C ALA A 55 4.57 6.22 21.85
N ALA A 56 5.10 7.25 21.15
CA ALA A 56 6.36 7.15 20.41
C ALA A 56 7.51 6.65 21.31
N PRO A 57 8.20 5.54 20.97
CA PRO A 57 9.51 5.28 21.55
C PRO A 57 10.38 6.51 21.30
N THR A 58 10.87 7.14 22.37
CA THR A 58 11.84 8.22 22.23
C THR A 58 13.21 7.60 22.37
N HIS A 59 13.99 7.61 21.30
CA HIS A 59 15.42 7.38 21.42
C HIS A 59 16.05 8.65 22.01
N ARG A 60 16.04 8.76 23.34
CA ARG A 60 17.12 9.49 24.00
C ARG A 60 18.20 8.46 24.22
N ARG A 61 19.39 8.65 23.65
CA ARG A 61 20.58 7.87 23.99
C ARG A 61 20.79 8.09 25.50
N PRO A 62 20.38 7.18 26.40
CA PRO A 62 20.64 7.41 27.81
C PRO A 62 22.13 7.12 28.02
N PRO A 63 22.75 7.70 29.05
CA PRO A 63 24.11 7.34 29.46
C PRO A 63 24.32 5.83 29.68
N ARG A 64 23.23 5.03 29.79
CA ARG A 64 23.22 3.59 30.10
C ARG A 64 22.54 2.68 29.04
N GLY A 65 22.40 3.12 27.79
CA GLY A 65 22.07 2.24 26.65
C GLY A 65 20.64 1.64 26.56
N GLY A 66 19.70 2.02 27.44
CA GLY A 66 18.29 1.59 27.36
C GLY A 66 17.44 2.36 26.35
N ARG A 67 16.32 1.79 25.90
CA ARG A 67 15.32 2.48 25.06
C ARG A 67 13.99 2.55 25.80
N PRO A 68 13.53 3.75 26.22
CA PRO A 68 12.22 3.89 26.85
C PRO A 68 11.12 3.68 25.82
N VAL A 69 10.25 2.73 26.09
CA VAL A 69 9.02 2.44 25.34
C VAL A 69 7.85 2.56 26.30
N ARG A 70 6.68 2.94 25.82
CA ARG A 70 5.43 2.91 26.60
C ARG A 70 4.55 1.77 26.10
N ARG A 71 4.07 0.93 27.01
CA ARG A 71 3.19 -0.22 26.74
C ARG A 71 1.80 0.01 27.35
N LEU A 72 0.77 -0.58 26.72
CA LEU A 72 -0.55 -0.75 27.34
C LEU A 72 -0.56 -2.03 28.17
N ARG A 73 -0.87 -1.92 29.46
CA ARG A 73 -1.21 -3.12 30.24
C ARG A 73 -2.61 -3.63 29.84
N PRO A 74 -2.93 -4.92 30.03
CA PRO A 74 -4.26 -5.45 29.74
C PRO A 74 -5.38 -4.63 30.39
N GLU A 75 -5.12 -4.08 31.58
CA GLU A 75 -6.05 -3.29 32.40
C GLU A 75 -6.18 -1.82 31.93
N GLY A 76 -5.65 -1.48 30.75
CA GLY A 76 -5.76 -0.14 30.16
C GLY A 76 -4.78 0.91 30.73
N THR A 77 -4.05 0.59 31.79
CA THR A 77 -3.05 1.49 32.39
C THR A 77 -1.78 1.58 31.54
N ARG A 78 -1.14 2.76 31.59
CA ARG A 78 0.07 3.07 30.82
C ARG A 78 1.30 2.76 31.67
N GLU A 79 2.20 1.95 31.13
CA GLU A 79 3.45 1.61 31.79
C GLU A 79 4.65 2.04 30.94
N ARG A 80 5.66 2.62 31.59
CA ARG A 80 6.97 2.85 30.98
C ARG A 80 7.79 1.56 31.09
N LEU A 81 8.29 1.08 29.97
CA LEU A 81 9.16 -0.07 29.86
C LEU A 81 10.50 0.37 29.28
N ASP A 82 11.59 0.12 30.01
CA ASP A 82 12.94 0.34 29.49
C ASP A 82 13.47 -0.98 28.90
N ILE A 83 13.58 -1.05 27.57
CA ILE A 83 14.08 -2.23 26.87
C ILE A 83 15.58 -2.02 26.57
N ARG A 84 16.41 -2.94 27.04
CA ARG A 84 17.83 -3.03 26.65
C ARG A 84 17.97 -4.08 25.56
N ALA A 85 18.63 -3.74 24.46
CA ALA A 85 18.87 -4.65 23.35
C ALA A 85 20.18 -4.28 22.67
N GLY A 86 21.00 -5.29 22.33
CA GLY A 86 22.24 -5.09 21.57
C GLY A 86 21.97 -4.66 20.12
N THR A 87 20.80 -4.97 19.57
CA THR A 87 20.37 -4.54 18.23
C THR A 87 18.89 -4.16 18.25
N THR A 88 18.50 -3.18 17.44
CA THR A 88 17.12 -2.72 17.35
C THR A 88 16.71 -2.54 15.90
N PHE A 89 15.67 -3.24 15.49
CA PHE A 89 15.04 -3.12 14.18
C PHE A 89 13.79 -2.24 14.28
N VAL A 90 13.63 -1.28 13.38
CA VAL A 90 12.45 -0.41 13.32
C VAL A 90 11.60 -0.81 12.12
N CYS A 91 10.44 -1.42 12.36
CA CYS A 91 9.60 -2.03 11.34
C CYS A 91 8.18 -1.42 11.29
N GLY A 92 8.05 -0.09 11.44
CA GLY A 92 6.77 0.63 11.43
C GLY A 92 6.21 0.91 10.04
N GLY A 93 6.68 0.25 8.99
CA GLY A 93 6.32 0.54 7.60
C GLY A 93 6.81 1.89 7.10
N ALA A 94 6.40 2.29 5.89
CA ALA A 94 6.90 3.48 5.22
C ALA A 94 6.43 4.81 5.84
N ILE A 95 5.41 4.80 6.69
CA ILE A 95 4.94 6.02 7.38
C ILE A 95 5.49 6.09 8.80
N HIS A 96 5.31 5.06 9.62
CA HIS A 96 5.66 5.18 11.03
C HIS A 96 7.15 4.92 11.33
N THR A 97 7.88 4.21 10.47
CA THR A 97 9.35 4.09 10.61
C THR A 97 10.05 5.44 10.54
N PRO A 98 9.92 6.25 9.46
CA PRO A 98 10.58 7.56 9.42
C PRO A 98 10.07 8.49 10.51
N ALA A 99 8.77 8.46 10.84
CA ALA A 99 8.23 9.28 11.91
C ALA A 99 8.86 8.96 13.28
N LEU A 100 9.05 7.68 13.58
CA LEU A 100 9.69 7.24 14.82
C LEU A 100 11.16 7.66 14.87
N LEU A 101 11.90 7.48 13.78
CA LEU A 101 13.30 7.87 13.65
C LEU A 101 13.47 9.39 13.82
N GLN A 102 12.61 10.20 13.21
CA GLN A 102 12.64 11.67 13.34
C GLN A 102 12.39 12.11 14.79
N ARG A 103 11.38 11.53 15.48
CA ARG A 103 11.11 11.79 16.92
C ARG A 103 12.25 11.34 17.84
N SER A 104 13.04 10.38 17.34
CA SER A 104 14.22 9.81 17.99
C SER A 104 15.51 10.59 17.70
N GLY A 105 15.41 11.75 17.03
CA GLY A 105 16.56 12.59 16.68
C GLY A 105 17.37 12.09 15.47
N ILE A 106 16.98 10.97 14.85
CA ILE A 106 17.65 10.43 13.66
C ILE A 106 17.06 11.12 12.42
N ARG A 107 17.87 11.98 11.81
CA ARG A 107 17.49 12.85 10.69
C ARG A 107 18.35 12.56 9.44
N GLY A 108 18.24 13.37 8.40
CA GLY A 108 18.92 13.19 7.12
C GLY A 108 17.93 12.95 5.97
N LYS A 109 18.09 11.85 5.22
CA LYS A 109 17.14 11.45 4.15
C LYS A 109 15.85 10.80 4.68
N VAL A 110 15.74 10.59 5.99
CA VAL A 110 14.57 9.98 6.66
C VAL A 110 13.31 10.81 6.41
N GLY A 111 12.33 10.18 5.76
CA GLY A 111 11.03 10.73 5.40
C GLY A 111 11.02 11.60 4.15
N ARG A 112 12.12 11.73 3.38
CA ARG A 112 12.21 12.70 2.27
C ARG A 112 11.93 12.14 0.88
N ASN A 113 11.85 10.82 0.72
CA ASN A 113 11.72 10.17 -0.59
C ASN A 113 10.56 9.15 -0.58
N LEU A 114 9.41 9.50 -0.02
CA LEU A 114 8.26 8.60 -0.06
C LEU A 114 7.87 8.35 -1.53
N LYS A 115 7.82 7.09 -1.93
CA LYS A 115 7.36 6.64 -3.23
C LYS A 115 6.14 5.74 -3.05
N LEU A 116 5.18 5.87 -3.95
CA LEU A 116 3.98 5.05 -3.95
C LEU A 116 3.48 4.75 -5.36
N HIS A 117 2.59 3.78 -5.46
CA HIS A 117 1.81 3.52 -6.67
C HIS A 117 0.41 4.10 -6.47
N PRO A 118 0.09 5.27 -7.05
CA PRO A 118 -1.26 5.80 -7.05
C PRO A 118 -2.15 4.87 -7.86
N THR A 119 -3.36 4.65 -7.38
CA THR A 119 -4.34 3.83 -8.08
C THR A 119 -5.68 4.55 -8.17
N ILE A 120 -6.32 4.45 -9.32
CA ILE A 120 -7.69 4.89 -9.58
C ILE A 120 -8.58 3.67 -9.73
N LYS A 121 -9.83 3.74 -9.29
CA LYS A 121 -10.73 2.59 -9.16
C LYS A 121 -11.95 2.69 -10.07
N ILE A 122 -12.55 1.54 -10.31
CA ILE A 122 -13.94 1.40 -10.78
C ILE A 122 -14.64 0.35 -9.92
N ALA A 123 -15.82 0.66 -9.39
CA ALA A 123 -16.77 -0.36 -8.98
C ALA A 123 -17.59 -0.79 -10.20
N ALA A 124 -17.68 -2.10 -10.45
CA ALA A 124 -18.30 -2.64 -11.65
C ALA A 124 -19.36 -3.67 -11.28
N ARG A 125 -20.57 -3.49 -11.81
CA ARG A 125 -21.68 -4.43 -11.69
C ARG A 125 -21.66 -5.44 -12.84
N PHE A 126 -21.94 -6.69 -12.52
CA PHE A 126 -22.03 -7.80 -13.47
C PHE A 126 -23.43 -8.43 -13.42
N PRO A 127 -23.85 -9.13 -14.50
CA PRO A 127 -25.16 -9.78 -14.51
C PRO A 127 -25.22 -11.04 -13.62
N HIS A 128 -24.08 -11.47 -13.07
CA HIS A 128 -23.94 -12.65 -12.22
C HIS A 128 -23.19 -12.30 -10.92
N PRO A 129 -23.39 -13.08 -9.84
CA PRO A 129 -22.65 -12.91 -8.60
C PRO A 129 -21.14 -13.02 -8.82
N VAL A 130 -20.37 -12.29 -8.02
CA VAL A 130 -18.90 -12.29 -8.02
C VAL A 130 -18.39 -13.01 -6.77
N ASP A 131 -17.23 -13.65 -6.85
CA ASP A 131 -16.56 -14.17 -5.66
C ASP A 131 -15.95 -13.03 -4.84
N HIS A 132 -16.43 -12.87 -3.60
CA HIS A 132 -15.97 -11.86 -2.64
C HIS A 132 -15.03 -12.42 -1.56
N GLY A 133 -14.74 -13.73 -1.59
CA GLY A 133 -13.90 -14.39 -0.59
C GLY A 133 -12.48 -13.84 -0.57
N ASP A 134 -11.96 -13.44 -1.73
CA ASP A 134 -10.56 -13.11 -1.93
C ASP A 134 -10.35 -12.05 -3.04
N ILE A 135 -9.17 -11.41 -3.06
CA ILE A 135 -8.84 -10.42 -4.10
C ILE A 135 -8.56 -11.14 -5.43
N PRO A 136 -9.12 -10.73 -6.58
CA PRO A 136 -8.80 -11.33 -7.88
C PRO A 136 -7.29 -11.36 -8.17
N MET A 137 -6.78 -12.52 -8.60
CA MET A 137 -5.34 -12.78 -8.75
C MET A 137 -4.79 -12.47 -10.14
N HIS A 138 -5.68 -12.34 -11.11
CA HIS A 138 -5.36 -11.92 -12.46
C HIS A 138 -5.00 -10.43 -12.50
N ARG A 139 -3.95 -10.11 -13.25
CA ARG A 139 -3.50 -8.75 -13.52
C ARG A 139 -3.27 -8.58 -15.01
N ILE A 140 -3.62 -7.41 -15.52
CA ILE A 140 -3.23 -7.00 -16.86
C ILE A 140 -1.85 -6.37 -16.81
N SER A 141 -0.95 -6.90 -17.63
CA SER A 141 0.45 -6.50 -17.70
C SER A 141 0.81 -5.83 -19.02
N GLU A 142 -0.14 -5.72 -19.96
CA GLU A 142 0.04 -5.11 -21.28
C GLU A 142 0.71 -3.73 -21.23
N PHE A 143 0.34 -2.92 -20.23
CA PHE A 143 0.78 -1.54 -20.10
C PHE A 143 1.97 -1.35 -19.14
N ALA A 144 2.62 -2.45 -18.73
CA ALA A 144 3.80 -2.41 -17.89
C ALA A 144 4.98 -1.73 -18.62
N PRO A 145 5.90 -1.07 -17.90
CA PRO A 145 5.97 -0.93 -16.44
C PRO A 145 5.17 0.27 -15.90
N ASN A 146 4.48 1.02 -16.76
CA ASN A 146 3.90 2.31 -16.39
C ASN A 146 2.50 2.21 -15.79
N LEU A 147 1.75 1.17 -16.16
CA LEU A 147 0.39 0.94 -15.74
C LEU A 147 0.16 -0.56 -15.54
N THR A 148 -0.60 -0.92 -14.50
CA THR A 148 -1.09 -2.28 -14.28
C THR A 148 -2.55 -2.23 -13.86
N ILE A 149 -3.34 -3.22 -14.26
CA ILE A 149 -4.76 -3.32 -13.88
C ILE A 149 -4.97 -4.60 -13.09
N GLY A 150 -5.74 -4.53 -11.99
CA GLY A 150 -6.01 -5.68 -11.13
C GLY A 150 -7.31 -5.56 -10.34
N GLY A 151 -7.67 -6.65 -9.67
CA GLY A 151 -8.80 -6.67 -8.75
C GLY A 151 -8.45 -6.10 -7.38
N SER A 152 -9.43 -5.48 -6.73
CA SER A 152 -9.33 -4.96 -5.36
C SER A 152 -10.14 -5.81 -4.38
N ALA A 153 -9.97 -5.54 -3.09
CA ALA A 153 -10.86 -6.10 -2.08
C ALA A 153 -12.27 -5.55 -2.30
N SER A 154 -13.24 -6.46 -2.42
CA SER A 154 -14.62 -6.14 -2.74
C SER A 154 -15.53 -6.66 -1.63
N ARG A 155 -15.50 -6.00 -0.46
CA ARG A 155 -16.48 -6.27 0.61
C ARG A 155 -17.52 -5.15 0.64
N PRO A 156 -18.70 -5.31 1.26
CA PRO A 156 -19.76 -4.31 1.24
C PRO A 156 -19.27 -2.87 1.51
N GLY A 157 -18.46 -2.67 2.55
CA GLY A 157 -17.91 -1.33 2.86
C GLY A 157 -16.92 -0.78 1.82
N HIS A 158 -16.17 -1.64 1.12
CA HIS A 158 -15.28 -1.20 0.04
C HIS A 158 -16.06 -0.81 -1.22
N ILE A 159 -17.13 -1.56 -1.51
CA ILE A 159 -18.02 -1.29 -2.65
C ILE A 159 -18.78 0.01 -2.40
N ALA A 160 -19.38 0.17 -1.21
CA ALA A 160 -20.10 1.38 -0.83
C ALA A 160 -19.22 2.62 -0.97
N LEU A 161 -17.96 2.55 -0.49
CA LEU A 161 -17.00 3.65 -0.67
C LEU A 161 -16.68 3.92 -2.14
N ALA A 162 -16.43 2.88 -2.94
CA ALA A 162 -16.10 3.04 -4.35
C ALA A 162 -17.25 3.59 -5.20
N VAL A 163 -18.50 3.27 -4.85
CA VAL A 163 -19.69 3.85 -5.47
C VAL A 163 -19.89 5.30 -5.02
N ALA A 164 -19.71 5.58 -3.73
CA ALA A 164 -19.82 6.94 -3.19
C ALA A 164 -18.82 7.90 -3.85
N ASP A 165 -17.61 7.43 -4.17
CA ASP A 165 -16.58 8.21 -4.89
C ASP A 165 -17.07 8.74 -6.26
N ALA A 166 -18.12 8.14 -6.85
CA ALA A 166 -18.69 8.52 -8.15
C ALA A 166 -19.89 9.48 -8.05
N GLY A 167 -20.33 9.85 -6.84
CA GLY A 167 -21.56 10.62 -6.61
C GLY A 167 -22.86 9.82 -6.84
N ALA A 168 -22.80 8.48 -6.88
CA ALA A 168 -23.96 7.64 -7.16
C ALA A 168 -24.82 7.35 -5.91
N ASP A 169 -26.08 6.96 -6.14
CA ASP A 169 -26.99 6.46 -5.09
C ASP A 169 -26.45 5.15 -4.50
N VAL A 170 -25.78 5.27 -3.34
CA VAL A 170 -25.15 4.14 -2.65
C VAL A 170 -26.19 3.08 -2.24
N PRO A 171 -27.32 3.40 -1.58
CA PRO A 171 -28.37 2.43 -1.32
C PRO A 171 -28.79 1.62 -2.55
N ALA A 172 -29.07 2.27 -3.69
CA ALA A 172 -29.49 1.60 -4.91
C ALA A 172 -28.38 0.72 -5.52
N ALA A 173 -27.13 1.19 -5.52
CA ALA A 173 -26.00 0.42 -6.02
C ALA A 173 -25.64 -0.77 -5.12
N MET A 174 -25.89 -0.65 -3.81
CA MET A 174 -25.68 -1.69 -2.81
C MET A 174 -26.80 -2.74 -2.79
N ALA A 175 -27.98 -2.43 -3.35
CA ALA A 175 -28.97 -3.44 -3.68
C ALA A 175 -28.37 -4.38 -4.75
N GLY A 176 -28.10 -5.63 -4.37
CA GLY A 176 -27.38 -6.59 -5.21
C GLY A 176 -25.86 -6.42 -5.20
N TRP A 177 -25.27 -5.94 -4.09
CA TRP A 177 -23.81 -5.76 -3.96
C TRP A 177 -22.98 -7.01 -4.30
N GLU A 178 -23.55 -8.22 -4.17
CA GLU A 178 -22.91 -9.49 -4.53
C GLU A 178 -22.55 -9.60 -6.02
N HIS A 179 -23.12 -8.72 -6.85
CA HIS A 179 -22.85 -8.61 -8.28
C HIS A 179 -21.83 -7.50 -8.58
N VAL A 180 -21.28 -6.83 -7.56
CA VAL A 180 -20.43 -5.64 -7.73
C VAL A 180 -19.03 -5.91 -7.19
N ALA A 181 -18.01 -5.73 -8.03
CA ALA A 181 -16.62 -5.84 -7.61
C ALA A 181 -15.82 -4.58 -7.93
N VAL A 182 -14.81 -4.30 -7.11
CA VAL A 182 -13.92 -3.15 -7.25
C VAL A 182 -12.63 -3.58 -7.94
N TYR A 183 -12.25 -2.83 -8.96
CA TYR A 183 -11.02 -2.99 -9.72
C TYR A 183 -10.22 -1.71 -9.70
N TYR A 184 -8.93 -1.79 -10.03
CA TYR A 184 -8.06 -0.64 -10.05
C TYR A 184 -7.10 -0.64 -11.23
N ALA A 185 -6.70 0.56 -11.61
CA ALA A 185 -5.57 0.87 -12.46
C ALA A 185 -4.48 1.54 -11.60
N ALA A 186 -3.29 0.95 -11.53
CA ALA A 186 -2.17 1.42 -10.74
C ALA A 186 -1.05 1.93 -11.64
N ILE A 187 -0.60 3.16 -11.42
CA ILE A 187 0.48 3.76 -12.20
C ILE A 187 1.83 3.66 -11.48
N ARG A 188 2.90 3.66 -12.26
CA ARG A 188 4.23 4.02 -11.77
C ARG A 188 4.34 5.54 -11.76
N SER A 189 4.38 6.11 -10.56
CA SER A 189 4.46 7.56 -10.39
C SER A 189 5.90 8.06 -10.39
N ASP A 190 6.13 9.20 -11.05
CA ASP A 190 7.43 9.89 -11.04
C ASP A 190 7.57 10.83 -9.83
N ALA A 191 6.45 11.16 -9.18
CA ALA A 191 6.40 12.06 -8.03
C ALA A 191 7.17 11.55 -6.81
N GLY A 192 7.41 12.46 -5.87
CA GLY A 192 8.00 12.17 -4.56
C GLY A 192 7.16 12.79 -3.45
N GLY A 193 7.06 12.08 -2.34
CA GLY A 193 6.39 12.53 -1.14
C GLY A 193 7.31 12.66 0.07
N ARG A 194 6.73 13.16 1.16
CA ARG A 194 7.42 13.30 2.44
C ARG A 194 6.58 12.73 3.58
N VAL A 195 7.28 12.28 4.61
CA VAL A 195 6.70 11.90 5.90
C VAL A 195 7.39 12.75 6.96
N VAL A 196 6.61 13.54 7.68
CA VAL A 196 7.09 14.51 8.66
C VAL A 196 6.45 14.22 10.02
N ALA A 197 7.26 13.91 11.02
CA ALA A 197 6.82 13.87 12.40
C ALA A 197 6.65 15.31 12.90
N VAL A 198 5.40 15.70 13.15
CA VAL A 198 5.07 17.02 13.71
C VAL A 198 5.10 16.92 15.25
N PRO A 199 5.80 17.84 15.95
CA PRO A 199 5.75 17.92 17.42
C PRO A 199 4.33 18.03 17.95
N GLY A 200 4.02 17.37 19.07
CA GLY A 200 2.67 17.37 19.66
C GLY A 200 1.62 16.51 18.95
N VAL A 201 1.79 16.21 17.66
CA VAL A 201 0.83 15.40 16.89
C VAL A 201 1.21 13.92 16.99
N ALA A 202 0.23 13.02 17.16
CA ALA A 202 0.48 11.57 17.22
C ALA A 202 0.80 10.97 15.83
N SER A 203 0.00 11.35 14.82
CA SER A 203 0.17 10.91 13.44
C SER A 203 1.17 11.81 12.69
N PRO A 204 2.07 11.24 11.86
CA PRO A 204 2.91 12.05 11.01
C PRO A 204 2.10 12.69 9.87
N LEU A 205 2.53 13.87 9.43
CA LEU A 205 2.05 14.48 8.19
C LEU A 205 2.66 13.74 7.00
N VAL A 206 1.82 13.29 6.07
CA VAL A 206 2.24 12.67 4.83
C VAL A 206 1.85 13.60 3.68
N THR A 207 2.83 13.96 2.84
CA THR A 207 2.58 14.76 1.65
C THR A 207 3.03 14.00 0.41
N TYR A 208 2.28 14.11 -0.68
CA TYR A 208 2.61 13.53 -1.97
C TYR A 208 1.97 14.39 -3.06
N ARG A 209 2.75 14.81 -4.07
CA ARG A 209 2.25 15.70 -5.12
C ARG A 209 2.40 15.04 -6.48
N LEU A 210 1.29 14.65 -7.08
CA LEU A 210 1.26 14.02 -8.40
C LEU A 210 1.66 15.03 -9.49
N THR A 211 2.49 14.54 -10.41
CA THR A 211 2.88 15.29 -11.61
C THR A 211 1.75 15.31 -12.64
N ASP A 212 1.80 16.19 -13.64
CA ASP A 212 0.82 16.16 -14.74
C ASP A 212 0.91 14.85 -15.54
N GLY A 213 2.12 14.31 -15.70
CA GLY A 213 2.33 12.98 -16.28
C GLY A 213 1.66 11.87 -15.47
N ASP A 214 1.67 11.96 -14.15
CA ASP A 214 0.94 11.01 -13.29
C ASP A 214 -0.58 11.13 -13.50
N MET A 215 -1.12 12.35 -13.58
CA MET A 215 -2.55 12.56 -13.83
C MET A 215 -2.96 11.99 -15.19
N SER A 216 -2.18 12.24 -16.25
CA SER A 216 -2.43 11.68 -17.58
C SER A 216 -2.39 10.14 -17.59
N ARG A 217 -1.45 9.52 -16.86
CA ARG A 217 -1.41 8.05 -16.73
C ARG A 217 -2.60 7.50 -15.95
N LEU A 218 -3.09 8.22 -14.94
CA LEU A 218 -4.29 7.83 -14.19
C LEU A 218 -5.54 7.91 -15.07
N ALA A 219 -5.69 8.99 -15.84
CA ALA A 219 -6.77 9.15 -16.81
C ALA A 219 -6.80 8.00 -17.82
N ARG A 220 -5.64 7.71 -18.43
CA ARG A 220 -5.49 6.56 -19.33
C ARG A 220 -5.81 5.23 -18.65
N GLY A 221 -5.30 5.05 -17.43
CA GLY A 221 -5.54 3.85 -16.65
C GLY A 221 -7.01 3.61 -16.34
N LEU A 222 -7.77 4.67 -16.05
CA LEU A 222 -9.19 4.59 -15.80
C LEU A 222 -9.98 4.21 -17.05
N VAL A 223 -9.67 4.83 -18.19
CA VAL A 223 -10.31 4.51 -19.48
C VAL A 223 -10.05 3.06 -19.86
N HIS A 224 -8.79 2.59 -19.83
CA HIS A 224 -8.46 1.19 -20.11
C HIS A 224 -9.10 0.21 -19.13
N LEU A 225 -9.24 0.60 -17.87
CA LEU A 225 -9.96 -0.21 -16.90
C LEU A 225 -11.45 -0.31 -17.26
N GLY A 226 -12.08 0.79 -17.68
CA GLY A 226 -13.46 0.80 -18.16
C GLY A 226 -13.68 -0.08 -19.38
N GLU A 227 -12.84 0.07 -20.40
CA GLU A 227 -12.85 -0.75 -21.64
C GLU A 227 -12.78 -2.24 -21.30
N LEU A 228 -11.83 -2.61 -20.43
CA LEU A 228 -11.63 -3.98 -19.97
C LEU A 228 -12.86 -4.55 -19.26
N LEU A 229 -13.48 -3.78 -18.38
CA LEU A 229 -14.61 -4.23 -17.59
C LEU A 229 -15.87 -4.38 -18.44
N LEU A 230 -16.11 -3.46 -19.37
CA LEU A 230 -17.20 -3.58 -20.36
C LEU A 230 -16.97 -4.81 -21.25
N ALA A 231 -15.75 -5.01 -21.77
CA ALA A 231 -15.41 -6.22 -22.53
C ALA A 231 -15.61 -7.50 -21.70
N ALA A 232 -15.30 -7.47 -20.40
CA ALA A 232 -15.53 -8.58 -19.48
C ALA A 232 -17.02 -8.86 -19.20
N GLY A 233 -17.93 -7.97 -19.60
CA GLY A 233 -19.38 -8.11 -19.45
C GLY A 233 -19.98 -7.34 -18.27
N ALA A 234 -19.30 -6.30 -17.78
CA ALA A 234 -19.91 -5.39 -16.80
C ALA A 234 -21.08 -4.62 -17.45
N THR A 235 -22.15 -4.42 -16.68
CA THR A 235 -23.37 -3.70 -17.13
C THR A 235 -23.45 -2.27 -16.63
N GLU A 236 -22.62 -1.93 -15.64
CA GLU A 236 -22.55 -0.60 -15.05
C GLU A 236 -21.22 -0.40 -14.33
N LEU A 237 -20.63 0.79 -14.49
CA LEU A 237 -19.34 1.18 -13.94
C LEU A 237 -19.48 2.49 -13.17
N TRP A 238 -18.93 2.54 -11.96
CA TRP A 238 -18.79 3.76 -11.16
C TRP A 238 -17.30 4.09 -11.00
N PRO A 239 -16.78 5.11 -11.71
CA PRO A 239 -15.39 5.51 -11.63
C PRO A 239 -15.12 6.29 -10.34
N SER A 240 -13.89 6.23 -9.81
CA SER A 240 -13.49 7.06 -8.68
C SER A 240 -13.15 8.49 -9.11
N ILE A 241 -14.12 9.15 -9.74
CA ILE A 241 -14.14 10.56 -10.09
C ILE A 241 -15.41 11.14 -9.49
N ASP A 242 -15.25 12.16 -8.67
CA ASP A 242 -16.35 12.87 -8.02
C ASP A 242 -17.36 13.39 -9.06
N GLU A 243 -18.65 13.15 -8.80
CA GLU A 243 -19.78 13.55 -9.67
C GLU A 243 -19.67 13.06 -11.14
N ALA A 244 -19.02 11.92 -11.39
CA ALA A 244 -18.94 11.34 -12.74
C ALA A 244 -20.13 10.44 -13.10
N GLY A 245 -20.95 10.05 -12.12
CA GLY A 245 -22.10 9.18 -12.33
C GLY A 245 -21.69 7.75 -12.71
N SER A 246 -22.52 7.07 -13.50
CA SER A 246 -22.24 5.72 -13.98
C SER A 246 -22.08 5.65 -15.50
N ALA A 247 -21.26 4.70 -15.97
CA ALA A 247 -21.04 4.39 -17.38
C ALA A 247 -21.51 2.98 -17.71
N ARG A 248 -22.11 2.80 -18.89
CA ARG A 248 -22.63 1.51 -19.38
C ARG A 248 -22.07 1.12 -20.75
N THR A 249 -21.52 2.08 -21.49
CA THR A 249 -21.01 1.92 -22.86
C THR A 249 -19.61 2.49 -23.01
N LEU A 250 -18.93 2.17 -24.12
CA LEU A 250 -17.61 2.73 -24.43
C LEU A 250 -17.67 4.25 -24.66
N ALA A 251 -18.78 4.77 -25.19
CA ALA A 251 -18.97 6.20 -25.40
C ALA A 251 -18.99 6.98 -24.07
N ASP A 252 -19.56 6.38 -23.02
CA ASP A 252 -19.64 6.97 -21.69
C ASP A 252 -18.26 7.14 -21.02
N LEU A 253 -17.21 6.49 -21.54
CA LEU A 253 -15.86 6.59 -20.99
C LEU A 253 -15.12 7.84 -21.47
N ALA A 254 -15.51 8.43 -22.60
CA ALA A 254 -14.79 9.56 -23.19
C ALA A 254 -14.63 10.77 -22.24
N PRO A 255 -15.65 11.17 -21.44
CA PRO A 255 -15.50 12.26 -20.48
C PRO A 255 -14.47 12.00 -19.37
N TRP A 256 -14.16 10.73 -19.06
CA TRP A 256 -13.27 10.39 -17.95
C TRP A 256 -11.85 10.89 -18.18
N TRP A 257 -11.40 11.00 -19.43
CA TRP A 257 -10.07 11.53 -19.72
C TRP A 257 -9.89 12.96 -19.17
N GLY A 258 -10.90 13.82 -19.37
CA GLY A 258 -10.91 15.18 -18.86
C GLY A 258 -11.35 15.29 -17.39
N GLY A 259 -12.10 14.31 -16.89
CA GLY A 259 -12.60 14.29 -15.51
C GLY A 259 -11.58 13.89 -14.45
N VAL A 260 -10.47 13.23 -14.83
CA VAL A 260 -9.39 12.89 -13.89
C VAL A 260 -8.49 14.10 -13.65
N ASP A 261 -8.87 14.92 -12.67
CA ASP A 261 -8.09 16.05 -12.18
C ASP A 261 -7.78 15.96 -10.67
N ARG A 262 -6.99 16.91 -10.16
CA ARG A 262 -6.49 16.90 -8.77
C ARG A 262 -7.57 17.18 -7.72
N THR A 263 -8.72 17.70 -8.12
CA THR A 263 -9.84 18.04 -7.24
C THR A 263 -10.92 16.98 -7.24
N ARG A 264 -11.11 16.27 -8.37
CA ARG A 264 -12.18 15.29 -8.55
C ARG A 264 -11.73 13.85 -8.45
N ALA A 265 -10.46 13.54 -8.75
CA ALA A 265 -9.99 12.17 -8.71
C ALA A 265 -9.82 11.68 -7.27
N ASN A 266 -10.60 10.67 -6.89
CA ASN A 266 -10.46 10.00 -5.60
C ASN A 266 -9.49 8.82 -5.74
N LEU A 267 -8.28 9.02 -5.22
CA LEU A 267 -7.17 8.08 -5.41
C LEU A 267 -6.91 7.28 -4.15
N MET A 268 -6.45 6.05 -4.32
CA MET A 268 -5.96 5.23 -3.21
C MET A 268 -4.55 4.73 -3.48
N THR A 269 -3.89 4.24 -2.44
CA THR A 269 -2.64 3.51 -2.57
C THR A 269 -2.45 2.53 -1.42
N VAL A 270 -1.84 1.39 -1.74
CA VAL A 270 -1.48 0.36 -0.76
C VAL A 270 0.03 0.08 -0.73
N HIS A 271 0.77 0.62 -1.70
CA HIS A 271 2.20 0.39 -1.87
C HIS A 271 2.98 1.65 -1.53
N LEU A 272 3.44 1.76 -0.29
CA LEU A 272 4.28 2.86 0.18
C LEU A 272 5.70 2.36 0.47
N THR A 273 6.70 3.07 -0.06
CA THR A 273 8.12 2.68 -0.06
C THR A 273 9.05 3.90 0.02
N SER A 274 10.35 3.65 0.13
CA SER A 274 11.43 4.63 -0.08
C SER A 274 11.53 5.77 0.93
N SER A 275 10.68 5.80 1.95
CA SER A 275 10.69 6.85 2.97
C SER A 275 11.86 6.77 3.95
N VAL A 276 12.56 5.63 4.01
CA VAL A 276 13.86 5.49 4.70
C VAL A 276 14.78 4.79 3.70
N PRO A 277 15.36 5.53 2.74
CA PRO A 277 16.16 4.91 1.69
C PRO A 277 17.40 4.29 2.29
N TRP A 278 17.78 3.10 1.83
CA TRP A 278 19.12 2.59 2.07
C TRP A 278 20.13 3.57 1.48
N ALA A 279 21.11 3.97 2.29
CA ALA A 279 22.24 4.70 1.77
C ALA A 279 22.97 3.79 0.77
N SER A 280 23.23 4.28 -0.44
CA SER A 280 24.38 3.79 -1.20
C SER A 280 25.59 3.99 -0.30
N ARG A 281 26.42 2.95 -0.17
CA ARG A 281 27.69 3.01 0.55
C ARG A 281 28.41 4.31 0.11
N PRO A 282 28.87 5.19 1.03
CA PRO A 282 29.82 6.22 0.65
C PRO A 282 30.98 5.50 -0.05
N ALA A 283 31.45 6.05 -1.18
CA ALA A 283 32.72 5.58 -1.72
C ALA A 283 33.75 5.60 -0.57
N PRO A 284 34.54 4.53 -0.38
CA PRO A 284 35.57 4.57 0.64
C PRO A 284 36.43 5.82 0.37
N PRO A 285 36.74 6.62 1.41
CA PRO A 285 37.73 7.67 1.24
C PRO A 285 39.01 7.03 0.68
N PRO A 286 39.74 7.72 -0.21
CA PRO A 286 41.05 7.24 -0.66
C PRO A 286 41.87 6.94 0.61
N THR A 287 42.36 5.71 0.66
CA THR A 287 43.01 5.02 1.78
C THR A 287 43.65 5.92 2.84
N ALA A 288 43.04 5.92 4.04
CA ALA A 288 43.77 6.11 5.28
C ALA A 288 43.24 5.07 6.28
N SER A 289 44.16 4.26 6.80
CA SER A 289 43.92 3.19 7.76
C SER A 289 43.09 3.68 8.96
N ALA A 290 41.89 3.12 9.15
CA ALA A 290 41.07 3.40 10.32
C ALA A 290 41.55 2.59 11.55
N PRO A 291 41.61 3.18 12.75
CA PRO A 291 41.98 2.46 13.97
C PRO A 291 40.83 1.55 14.45
N PRO A 292 41.12 0.50 15.23
CA PRO A 292 40.11 -0.45 15.69
C PRO A 292 39.24 0.19 16.78
N GLY A 293 37.93 0.31 16.56
CA GLY A 293 37.01 0.81 17.60
C GLY A 293 35.62 1.29 17.17
N ALA A 294 35.30 1.34 15.87
CA ALA A 294 33.97 1.78 15.43
C ALA A 294 32.92 0.65 15.58
N GLY A 295 32.10 0.72 16.64
CA GLY A 295 30.98 -0.19 16.88
C GLY A 295 29.89 -0.15 15.79
N PRO A 296 29.05 -1.20 15.68
CA PRO A 296 28.22 -1.41 14.49
C PRO A 296 27.05 -0.42 14.39
N ALA A 297 26.92 0.16 13.20
CA ALA A 297 25.82 1.00 12.76
C ALA A 297 24.48 0.24 12.78
N SER A 298 23.41 0.96 13.11
CA SER A 298 22.03 0.46 13.06
C SER A 298 21.68 -0.01 11.65
N ARG A 299 21.37 -1.30 11.48
CA ARG A 299 20.90 -1.88 10.22
C ARG A 299 19.37 -1.88 10.18
N SER A 300 18.79 -1.18 9.20
CA SER A 300 17.38 -1.32 8.85
C SER A 300 17.24 -2.34 7.72
N THR A 301 16.67 -3.51 7.99
CA THR A 301 16.36 -4.49 6.93
C THR A 301 14.85 -4.59 6.78
N THR A 302 14.28 -3.77 5.89
CA THR A 302 12.90 -3.95 5.43
C THR A 302 12.81 -3.72 3.91
N PRO A 303 11.94 -4.43 3.17
CA PRO A 303 11.78 -4.27 1.71
C PRO A 303 11.37 -2.87 1.28
N ARG A 304 10.87 -2.07 2.23
CA ARG A 304 10.40 -0.70 2.03
C ARG A 304 11.53 0.34 2.00
N CYS A 305 12.78 -0.11 2.12
CA CYS A 305 13.96 0.76 2.02
C CYS A 305 14.50 0.90 0.58
N SER A 306 13.86 0.27 -0.42
CA SER A 306 14.28 0.38 -1.81
C SER A 306 14.24 1.84 -2.29
N PRO A 307 15.23 2.31 -3.07
CA PRO A 307 15.26 3.69 -3.59
C PRO A 307 14.20 3.95 -4.67
N THR A 308 13.72 2.89 -5.30
CA THR A 308 12.67 2.85 -6.34
C THR A 308 11.56 1.89 -5.89
N PRO A 309 10.28 2.20 -6.16
CA PRO A 309 9.23 1.23 -5.96
C PRO A 309 9.43 0.06 -6.93
N PRO A 310 9.32 -1.21 -6.48
CA PRO A 310 9.43 -2.35 -7.38
C PRO A 310 8.29 -2.34 -8.42
N GLY A 311 8.52 -2.86 -9.62
CA GLY A 311 7.48 -3.02 -10.65
C GLY A 311 6.34 -3.98 -10.27
N SER A 312 6.45 -4.62 -9.10
CA SER A 312 5.46 -5.52 -8.50
C SER A 312 5.19 -5.14 -7.04
N THR A 313 4.11 -5.66 -6.46
CA THR A 313 3.74 -5.47 -5.05
C THR A 313 4.94 -5.78 -4.12
N PRO A 314 5.45 -4.83 -3.33
CA PRO A 314 6.58 -5.08 -2.42
C PRO A 314 6.16 -6.07 -1.33
N ARG A 315 6.79 -7.25 -1.30
CA ARG A 315 6.59 -8.27 -0.27
C ARG A 315 7.81 -8.32 0.67
N PRO A 316 7.63 -8.53 1.99
CA PRO A 316 8.71 -9.05 2.82
C PRO A 316 9.09 -10.44 2.33
N ALA A 317 10.39 -10.64 2.10
CA ALA A 317 10.98 -11.97 2.05
C ALA A 317 10.74 -12.69 3.39
#